data_AF-A0A2V6Y552-F1
#
_entry.id   AF-A0A2V6Y552-F1
#
_cell.length_a   1.000
_cell.length_b   1.000
_cell.length_c   1.000
_cell.angle_alpha   90.00
_cell.angle_beta   90.00
_cell.angle_gamma   90.00
#
_symmetry.space_group_name_H-M   'P 1'
#
loop_
_entity.id
_entity.type
_entity.pdbx_description
1 polymer ?
#
loop_
_entity_poly.entity_id
_entity_poly.type
_entity_poly.pdbx_seq_one_letter_code
_entity_poly.pdbx_strand_id
1 'polypeptide(L)'
;MTDIPARYRKRLAVVYIRQSTERQVRLNEGSRRHQESQVEHAWRHGWRRDDVVVIDCDLGHSGLDVGRRGYRQMLEMIESDSVGGVFISEVS
;
A
#
# COMPACT_ATOMS: atom_id res chain seq x y z
N MET A 1 20.01 1.14 -5.77
CA MET A 1 18.85 0.64 -4.99
C MET A 1 19.23 0.81 -3.53
N THR A 2 18.57 1.71 -2.79
CA THR A 2 18.93 1.97 -1.38
C THR A 2 18.49 0.77 -0.56
N ASP A 3 19.43 0.10 0.08
CA ASP A 3 19.15 -1.08 0.89
C ASP A 3 18.45 -0.68 2.18
N ILE A 4 17.38 -1.40 2.54
CA ILE A 4 16.58 -1.06 3.73
C ILE A 4 17.18 -1.79 4.94
N PRO A 5 17.59 -1.07 6.00
CA PRO A 5 18.23 -1.68 7.15
C PRO A 5 17.39 -2.80 7.76
N ALA A 6 18.04 -3.92 8.12
CA ALA A 6 17.37 -5.12 8.62
C ALA A 6 16.46 -4.87 9.84
N ARG A 7 16.74 -3.84 10.65
CA ARG A 7 15.88 -3.43 11.78
C ARG A 7 14.47 -3.03 11.36
N TYR A 8 14.31 -2.42 10.18
CA TYR A 8 13.00 -2.03 9.65
C TYR A 8 12.27 -3.21 9.00
N ARG A 9 13.02 -4.20 8.49
CA ARG A 9 12.45 -5.42 7.88
C ARG A 9 11.91 -6.43 8.89
N LYS A 10 12.10 -6.19 10.20
CA LYS A 10 11.46 -6.93 11.29
C LYS A 10 10.05 -6.42 11.62
N ARG A 11 9.65 -5.29 11.03
CA ARG A 11 8.35 -4.65 11.17
C ARG A 11 7.54 -4.86 9.88
N LEU A 12 6.26 -4.54 9.91
CA LEU A 12 5.39 -4.70 8.75
C LEU A 12 5.80 -3.76 7.60
N ALA A 13 5.66 -4.24 6.37
CA ALA A 13 5.59 -3.40 5.18
C ALA A 13 4.12 -3.16 4.84
N VAL A 14 3.73 -1.90 4.68
CA VAL A 14 2.38 -1.56 4.23
C VAL A 14 2.41 -1.21 2.74
N VAL A 15 1.55 -1.86 1.95
CA VAL A 15 1.28 -1.49 0.57
C VAL A 15 -0.05 -0.75 0.55
N TYR A 16 -0.01 0.57 0.35
CA TYR A 16 -1.20 1.42 0.29
C TYR A 16 -1.54 1.77 -1.16
N ILE A 17 -2.76 1.43 -1.57
CA ILE A 17 -3.23 1.59 -2.95
C ILE A 17 -4.33 2.64 -2.99
N ARG A 18 -4.19 3.62 -3.89
CA ARG A 18 -5.22 4.62 -4.17
C ARG A 18 -5.61 4.60 -5.66
N GLN A 19 -6.90 4.69 -5.94
CA GLN A 19 -7.42 5.00 -7.28
C GLN A 19 -8.45 6.13 -7.23
N SER A 20 -8.26 7.14 -8.09
CA SER A 20 -8.89 8.45 -7.94
C SER A 20 -10.29 8.59 -8.56
N THR A 21 -10.82 7.63 -9.32
CA THR A 21 -12.21 7.70 -9.81
C THR A 21 -12.86 6.33 -10.08
N GLU A 22 -14.14 6.19 -9.74
CA GLU A 22 -14.99 5.02 -10.07
C GLU A 22 -14.97 4.66 -11.56
N ARG A 23 -14.84 5.68 -12.43
CA ARG A 23 -14.74 5.53 -13.88
C ARG A 23 -13.47 4.77 -14.30
N GLN A 24 -12.37 4.90 -13.56
CA GLN A 24 -11.11 4.22 -13.83
C GLN A 24 -11.05 2.80 -13.27
N VAL A 25 -11.71 2.54 -12.14
CA VAL A 25 -11.82 1.17 -11.57
C VAL A 25 -12.50 0.23 -12.56
N ARG A 26 -13.52 0.70 -13.30
CA ARG A 26 -14.22 -0.10 -14.33
C ARG A 26 -13.45 -0.30 -15.63
N LEU A 27 -12.42 0.51 -15.92
CA LEU A 27 -11.66 0.45 -17.17
C LEU A 27 -10.27 -0.20 -17.00
N ASN A 28 -9.78 -0.33 -15.77
CA ASN A 28 -8.42 -0.82 -15.50
C ASN A 28 -8.42 -2.26 -14.95
N GLU A 29 -8.51 -3.24 -15.84
CA GLU A 29 -8.13 -4.65 -15.57
C GLU A 29 -6.67 -4.81 -15.13
N GLY A 30 -5.85 -3.75 -15.24
CA GLY A 30 -4.46 -3.70 -14.76
C GLY A 30 -4.29 -3.47 -13.25
N SER A 31 -5.37 -3.17 -12.51
CA SER A 31 -5.28 -2.83 -11.07
C SER A 31 -4.70 -3.97 -10.24
N ARG A 32 -5.12 -5.22 -10.48
CA ARG A 32 -4.62 -6.39 -9.74
C ARG A 32 -3.15 -6.69 -10.02
N ARG A 33 -2.71 -6.61 -11.28
CA ARG A 33 -1.28 -6.79 -11.63
C ARG A 33 -0.40 -5.71 -11.03
N HIS A 34 -0.91 -4.48 -10.95
CA HIS A 34 -0.18 -3.38 -10.32
C HIS A 34 -0.06 -3.59 -8.79
N GLN A 35 -1.11 -4.10 -8.16
CA GLN A 35 -1.06 -4.47 -6.73
C GLN A 35 -0.04 -5.58 -6.48
N GLU A 36 -0.05 -6.63 -7.32
CA GLU A 36 0.93 -7.72 -7.29
C GLU A 36 2.37 -7.18 -7.45
N SER A 37 2.61 -6.23 -8.36
CA SER A 37 3.96 -5.69 -8.57
C SER A 37 4.51 -4.91 -7.38
N GLN A 38 3.64 -4.36 -6.53
CA GLN A 38 4.04 -3.52 -5.40
C GLN A 38 4.27 -4.35 -4.14
N VAL A 39 3.47 -5.41 -3.98
CA VAL A 39 3.79 -6.50 -3.05
C VAL A 39 5.14 -7.13 -3.40
N GLU A 40 5.42 -7.35 -4.69
CA GLU A 40 6.73 -7.82 -5.13
C GLU A 40 7.86 -6.85 -4.79
N HIS A 41 7.63 -5.54 -4.86
CA HIS A 41 8.63 -4.55 -4.44
C HIS A 41 8.98 -4.69 -2.96
N ALA A 42 7.99 -4.84 -2.07
CA ALA A 42 8.25 -5.11 -0.67
C ALA A 42 9.10 -6.38 -0.47
N TRP A 43 8.82 -7.45 -1.23
CA TRP A 43 9.59 -8.69 -1.17
C TRP A 43 11.02 -8.52 -1.68
N ARG A 44 11.23 -7.80 -2.80
CA ARG A 44 12.57 -7.50 -3.33
C ARG A 44 13.40 -6.67 -2.36
N HIS A 45 12.74 -5.84 -1.55
CA HIS A 45 13.37 -5.10 -0.46
C HIS A 45 13.55 -5.92 0.82
N GLY A 46 13.17 -7.21 0.83
CA GLY A 46 13.53 -8.16 1.86
C GLY A 46 12.52 -8.33 2.99
N TRP A 47 11.27 -7.89 2.81
CA TRP A 47 10.16 -8.29 3.68
C TRP A 47 9.67 -9.70 3.36
N ARG A 48 9.25 -10.43 4.38
CA ARG A 48 8.59 -11.73 4.21
C ARG A 48 7.16 -11.51 3.74
N ARG A 49 6.58 -12.51 3.07
CA ARG A 49 5.20 -12.44 2.57
C ARG A 49 4.20 -12.14 3.69
N ASP A 50 4.37 -12.78 4.84
CA ASP A 50 3.48 -12.64 5.99
C ASP A 50 3.62 -11.27 6.70
N ASP A 51 4.70 -10.54 6.43
CA ASP A 51 4.97 -9.21 6.99
C ASP A 51 4.49 -8.07 6.06
N VAL A 52 3.82 -8.40 4.94
CA VAL A 52 3.28 -7.40 4.00
C VAL A 52 1.76 -7.26 4.21
N VAL A 53 1.32 -6.05 4.55
CA VAL A 53 -0.09 -5.69 4.73
C VAL A 53 -0.54 -4.83 3.56
N VAL A 54 -1.58 -5.25 2.85
CA VAL A 54 -2.17 -4.49 1.73
C VAL A 54 -3.38 -3.72 2.24
N ILE A 55 -3.42 -2.42 1.95
CA ILE A 55 -4.53 -1.52 2.26
C ILE A 55 -5.06 -0.94 0.95
N ASP A 56 -6.22 -1.42 0.52
CA ASP A 56 -6.89 -1.09 -0.75
C ASP A 56 -8.32 -0.56 -0.56
N CYS A 57 -8.75 -0.36 0.68
CA CYS A 57 -10.11 0.03 1.03
C CYS A 57 -10.50 1.47 0.64
N ASP A 58 -9.55 2.25 0.10
CA ASP A 58 -9.81 3.58 -0.47
C ASP A 58 -9.95 3.54 -2.02
N LEU A 59 -10.09 2.35 -2.64
CA LEU A 59 -10.39 2.18 -4.06
C LEU A 59 -11.80 2.68 -4.40
N GLY A 60 -11.92 3.56 -5.40
CA GLY A 60 -13.21 4.06 -5.91
C GLY A 60 -13.78 5.25 -5.14
N HIS A 61 -13.15 5.67 -4.03
CA HIS A 61 -13.55 6.88 -3.32
C HIS A 61 -12.93 8.12 -3.97
N SER A 62 -13.79 9.03 -4.47
CA SER A 62 -13.34 10.32 -4.98
C SER A 62 -12.64 11.13 -3.88
N GLY A 63 -11.62 11.92 -4.23
CA GLY A 63 -10.74 12.62 -3.29
C GLY A 63 -11.39 13.63 -2.32
N LEU A 64 -12.72 13.78 -2.37
CA LEU A 64 -13.53 14.63 -1.49
C LEU A 64 -14.40 13.84 -0.50
N ASP A 65 -14.36 12.50 -0.55
CA ASP A 65 -15.20 11.66 0.29
C ASP A 65 -14.61 11.55 1.71
N VAL A 66 -15.47 11.67 2.72
CA VAL A 66 -15.16 11.84 4.15
C VAL A 66 -14.60 10.54 4.79
N GLY A 67 -14.09 9.62 3.98
CA GLY A 67 -13.96 8.20 4.31
C GLY A 67 -12.59 7.59 4.02
N ARG A 68 -11.48 8.35 4.08
CA ARG A 68 -10.09 7.85 3.92
C ARG A 68 -9.69 6.85 5.02
N ARG A 69 -10.36 5.71 5.07
CA ARG A 69 -10.25 4.70 6.11
C ARG A 69 -8.94 3.94 5.94
N GLY A 70 -8.55 3.65 4.70
CA GLY A 70 -7.27 3.01 4.42
C GLY A 70 -6.10 3.90 4.80
N TYR A 71 -6.17 5.18 4.43
CA TYR A 71 -5.17 6.16 4.84
C TYR A 71 -5.06 6.30 6.37
N ARG A 72 -6.19 6.36 7.09
CA ARG A 72 -6.18 6.43 8.56
C ARG A 72 -5.60 5.17 9.20
N GLN A 73 -5.99 4.00 8.71
CA GLN A 73 -5.41 2.73 9.15
C GLN A 73 -3.90 2.69 8.94
N MET A 74 -3.42 3.15 7.78
CA MET A 74 -1.99 3.26 7.51
C MET A 74 -1.30 4.19 8.53
N LEU A 75 -1.88 5.35 8.82
CA LEU A 75 -1.33 6.28 9.81
C LEU A 75 -1.28 5.67 11.21
N GLU A 76 -2.35 5.02 11.67
CA GLU A 76 -2.39 4.34 12.98
C GLU A 76 -1.30 3.25 13.09
N MET A 77 -1.08 2.48 12.02
CA MET A 77 -0.01 1.48 11.98
C MET A 77 1.38 2.12 12.05
N ILE A 78 1.59 3.27 11.40
CA ILE A 78 2.85 4.03 11.47
C ILE A 78 3.06 4.59 12.87
N GLU A 79 2.02 5.20 13.46
CA GLU A 79 2.07 5.78 14.82
C GLU A 79 2.35 4.74 15.89
N SER A 80 1.87 3.50 15.71
CA SER A 80 2.17 2.38 16.60
C SER A 80 3.60 1.82 16.49
N ASP A 81 4.45 2.41 15.63
CA ASP A 81 5.83 1.94 15.35
C ASP A 81 5.89 0.50 14.77
N SER A 82 4.75 -0.02 14.31
CA SER A 82 4.60 -1.38 13.76
C SER A 82 5.06 -1.49 12.29
N VAL A 83 5.34 -0.36 11.64
CA VAL A 83 5.66 -0.28 10.21
C VAL A 83 7.13 0.07 10.00
N GLY A 84 7.80 -0.68 9.13
CA GLY A 84 9.18 -0.44 8.72
C GLY A 84 9.32 0.10 7.30
N GLY A 85 8.25 0.05 6.50
CA GLY A 85 8.23 0.56 5.14
C GLY A 85 6.81 0.74 4.61
N VAL A 86 6.62 1.76 3.78
CA VAL A 86 5.35 2.04 3.12
C VAL A 86 5.60 2.12 1.62
N PHE A 87 4.84 1.34 0.86
CA PHE A 87 4.87 1.30 -0.60
C PHE A 87 3.55 1.86 -1.11
N ILE A 88 3.62 2.98 -1.82
CA ILE A 88 2.42 3.68 -2.29
C ILE A 88 2.27 3.43 -3.79
N SER A 89 1.06 3.08 -4.19
CA SER A 89 0.69 2.97 -5.59
C SER A 89 -0.32 4.05 -5.94
N GLU A 90 0.09 4.98 -6.79
CA GLU A 90 -0.82 5.89 -7.46
C GLU A 90 -1.07 5.35 -8.86
N VAL A 91 -2.29 4.87 -9.12
CA VAL A 91 -2.70 4.49 -10.47
C VAL A 91 -3.52 5.64 -11.03
N SER A 92 -2.86 6.49 -11.82
CA SER A 92 -3.45 7.60 -12.59
C SER A 92 -3.98 7.15 -13.95
#